data_AF-A0A3B9LWB2-F1
#
_entry.id   AF-A0A3B9LWB2-F1
#
_cell.length_a   1.000
_cell.length_b   1.000
_cell.length_c   1.000
_cell.angle_alpha   90.00
_cell.angle_beta   90.00
_cell.angle_gamma   90.00
#
_symmetry.space_group_name_H-M   'P 1'
#
loop_
_entity.id
_entity.type
_entity.pdbx_description
1 polymer ?
#
loop_
_entity_poly.entity_id
_entity_poly.type
_entity_poly.pdbx_seq_one_letter_code
_entity_poly.pdbx_strand_id
1 'polypeptide(L)'
;MNFPTMIKQPSAFLPVAMSFAALAVVLGHVAMVGVAREADEGAAAHIWQILMAAQIPVMAFFAIKWLPRTPKQALLILALQASAALAALAPVYFLNF
;
A
#
# COMPACT_ATOMS: atom_id res chain seq x y z
N MET A 1 -1.21 28.81 4.91
CA MET A 1 -1.20 28.34 3.50
C MET A 1 -2.58 27.78 3.19
N ASN A 2 -3.23 28.23 2.12
CA ASN A 2 -4.59 27.82 1.79
C ASN A 2 -4.61 26.52 0.96
N PHE A 3 -5.68 25.74 1.11
CA PHE A 3 -5.91 24.45 0.43
C PHE A 3 -5.62 24.45 -1.09
N PRO A 4 -5.99 25.49 -1.88
CA PRO A 4 -5.73 25.51 -3.32
C PRO A 4 -4.25 25.59 -3.69
N THR A 5 -3.43 26.24 -2.85
CA THR A 5 -1.98 26.35 -3.03
C THR A 5 -1.24 25.04 -2.72
N MET A 6 -1.85 24.15 -1.94
CA MET A 6 -1.28 22.86 -1.56
C MET A 6 -1.43 21.81 -2.66
N ILE A 7 -2.58 21.78 -3.35
CA ILE A 7 -2.87 20.86 -4.47
C ILE A 7 -1.95 21.07 -5.68
N LYS A 8 -1.44 22.28 -5.89
CA LYS A 8 -0.51 22.59 -6.99
C LYS A 8 0.91 22.05 -6.76
N GLN A 9 1.22 21.56 -5.57
CA GLN A 9 2.54 20.99 -5.32
C GLN A 9 2.62 19.58 -5.92
N PRO A 10 3.68 19.27 -6.69
CA PRO A 10 3.91 17.93 -7.24
C PRO A 10 3.82 16.86 -6.16
N SER A 11 4.38 17.12 -4.98
CA SER A 11 4.33 16.23 -3.82
C SER A 11 2.92 15.91 -3.31
N ALA A 12 1.90 16.72 -3.64
CA ALA A 12 0.52 16.51 -3.18
C ALA A 12 -0.29 15.63 -4.15
N PHE A 13 -0.13 15.80 -5.46
CA PHE A 13 -0.90 15.03 -6.45
C PHE A 13 -0.17 13.80 -6.98
N LEU A 14 1.17 13.79 -6.96
CA LEU A 14 1.98 12.69 -7.48
C LEU A 14 1.73 11.36 -6.72
N PRO A 15 1.62 11.35 -5.37
CA PRO A 15 1.29 10.11 -4.65
C PRO A 15 -0.10 9.58 -5.01
N VAL A 16 -1.07 10.47 -5.21
CA VAL A 16 -2.44 10.11 -5.61
C VAL A 16 -2.44 9.50 -7.01
N ALA A 17 -1.72 10.11 -7.96
CA ALA A 17 -1.56 9.58 -9.31
C ALA A 17 -0.88 8.21 -9.31
N MET A 18 0.14 8.01 -8.46
CA MET A 18 0.80 6.70 -8.30
C MET A 18 -0.14 5.62 -7.76
N SER A 19 -0.99 5.96 -6.78
CA SER A 19 -2.00 5.03 -6.26
C SER A 19 -3.03 4.64 -7.32
N PHE A 20 -3.48 5.59 -8.14
CA PHE A 20 -4.39 5.29 -9.24
C PHE A 20 -3.73 4.44 -10.33
N ALA A 21 -2.45 4.69 -10.65
CA ALA A 21 -1.70 3.87 -11.57
C ALA A 21 -1.55 2.42 -11.05
N ALA A 22 -1.23 2.24 -9.77
CA ALA A 22 -1.15 0.92 -9.15
C ALA A 22 -2.50 0.19 -9.19
N LEU A 23 -3.60 0.90 -8.89
CA LEU A 23 -4.95 0.34 -8.97
C LEU A 23 -5.30 -0.10 -10.40
N ALA A 24 -4.96 0.71 -11.40
CA ALA A 24 -5.18 0.38 -12.81
C ALA A 24 -4.39 -0.87 -13.24
N VAL A 25 -3.16 -1.03 -12.75
CA VAL A 25 -2.35 -2.22 -13.01
C VAL A 25 -2.98 -3.47 -12.40
N VAL A 26 -3.44 -3.41 -11.15
CA VAL A 26 -4.09 -4.54 -10.47
C VAL A 26 -5.39 -4.92 -11.18
N LEU A 27 -6.24 -3.95 -11.49
CA LEU A 27 -7.50 -4.19 -12.21
C LEU A 27 -7.27 -4.72 -13.63
N GLY A 28 -6.27 -4.18 -14.33
CA GLY A 28 -5.89 -4.68 -15.66
C GLY A 28 -5.38 -6.11 -15.62
N HIS A 29 -4.58 -6.47 -14.60
CA HIS A 29 -4.09 -7.83 -14.42
C HIS A 29 -5.25 -8.80 -14.10
N VAL A 30 -6.14 -8.43 -13.18
CA VAL A 30 -7.32 -9.25 -12.83
C VAL A 30 -8.25 -9.42 -14.03
N ALA A 31 -8.44 -8.37 -14.84
CA ALA A 31 -9.29 -8.43 -16.03
C ALA A 31 -8.67 -9.27 -17.18
N MET A 32 -7.33 -9.25 -17.33
CA MET A 32 -6.64 -9.99 -18.39
C MET A 32 -6.32 -11.44 -18.04
N VAL A 33 -5.97 -11.72 -16.78
CA VAL A 33 -5.48 -13.04 -16.34
C VAL A 33 -6.55 -13.85 -15.59
N GLY A 34 -7.60 -13.19 -15.08
CA GLY A 34 -8.67 -13.82 -14.31
C GLY A 34 -8.22 -14.20 -12.89
N VAL A 35 -9.19 -14.58 -12.04
CA VAL A 35 -8.98 -14.99 -10.64
C VAL A 35 -8.73 -16.50 -10.55
N ALA A 36 -7.96 -17.06 -11.48
CA ALA A 36 -7.67 -18.49 -11.49
C ALA A 36 -6.53 -18.78 -10.50
N ARG A 37 -6.76 -19.70 -9.56
CA ARG A 37 -5.73 -20.23 -8.66
C ARG A 37 -4.71 -21.02 -9.47
N GLU A 38 -3.51 -20.48 -9.59
CA GLU A 38 -2.34 -21.26 -9.96
C GLU A 38 -2.01 -22.24 -8.84
N ALA A 39 -1.92 -23.53 -9.20
CA ALA A 39 -1.80 -24.68 -8.29
C ALA A 39 -0.36 -24.92 -7.77
N ASP A 40 0.52 -23.95 -7.98
CA ASP A 40 1.92 -23.98 -7.59
C ASP A 40 2.14 -22.84 -6.59
N GLU A 41 3.17 -22.90 -5.73
CA GLU A 41 3.56 -21.79 -4.85
C GLU A 41 4.07 -20.62 -5.70
N GLY A 42 3.15 -20.00 -6.43
CA GLY A 42 3.42 -19.21 -7.61
C GLY A 42 4.19 -17.95 -7.26
N ALA A 43 4.82 -17.35 -8.26
CA ALA A 43 5.53 -16.08 -8.14
C ALA A 43 4.73 -15.03 -7.34
N ALA A 44 3.39 -15.07 -7.38
CA ALA A 44 2.50 -14.26 -6.57
C ALA A 44 2.72 -14.38 -5.04
N ALA A 45 2.92 -15.58 -4.51
CA ALA A 45 3.16 -15.80 -3.08
C ALA A 45 4.51 -15.22 -2.64
N HIS A 46 5.56 -15.41 -3.44
CA HIS A 46 6.88 -14.83 -3.20
C HIS A 46 6.86 -13.31 -3.30
N ILE A 47 6.15 -12.75 -4.30
CA ILE A 47 5.96 -11.31 -4.44
C ILE A 47 5.20 -10.75 -3.22
N TRP A 48 4.16 -11.44 -2.76
CA TRP A 48 3.43 -11.04 -1.55
C TRP A 48 4.33 -11.03 -0.30
N GLN A 49 5.17 -12.05 -0.11
CA GLN A 49 6.12 -12.09 0.99
C GLN A 49 7.13 -10.94 0.93
N ILE A 50 7.68 -10.66 -0.25
CA ILE A 50 8.62 -9.54 -0.45
C ILE A 50 7.93 -8.21 -0.19
N LEU A 51 6.70 -8.02 -0.67
CA LEU A 51 5.92 -6.79 -0.44
C LEU A 51 5.61 -6.60 1.05
N MET A 52 5.19 -7.66 1.73
CA MET A 52 4.93 -7.63 3.18
C MET A 52 6.21 -7.41 3.99
N ALA A 53 7.33 -8.01 3.59
CA ALA A 53 8.63 -7.82 4.24
C ALA A 53 9.17 -6.41 3.99
N ALA A 54 9.03 -5.87 2.78
CA ALA A 54 9.50 -4.54 2.40
C ALA A 54 8.69 -3.41 3.05
N GLN A 55 7.41 -3.61 3.36
CA GLN A 55 6.61 -2.57 4.02
C GLN A 55 7.08 -2.29 5.46
N ILE A 56 7.62 -3.30 6.16
CA ILE A 56 8.07 -3.18 7.56
C ILE A 56 9.18 -2.13 7.74
N PRO A 57 10.31 -2.19 7.00
CA PRO A 57 11.37 -1.17 7.13
C PRO A 57 10.90 0.22 6.70
N VAL A 58 9.99 0.31 5.73
CA VAL A 58 9.41 1.60 5.29
C VAL A 58 8.51 2.20 6.39
N MET A 59 7.64 1.40 7.01
CA MET A 59 6.83 1.80 8.17
C MET A 59 7.72 2.21 9.35
N ALA A 60 8.76 1.43 9.65
CA ALA A 60 9.69 1.73 10.74
C ALA A 60 10.44 3.05 10.52
N PHE A 61 10.97 3.27 9.31
CA PHE A 61 11.60 4.53 8.96
C PHE A 61 10.63 5.71 9.07
N PHE A 62 9.40 5.55 8.60
CA PHE A 62 8.37 6.58 8.69
C PHE A 62 8.04 6.93 10.15
N ALA A 63 7.86 5.92 11.01
CA ALA A 63 7.62 6.11 12.44
C ALA A 63 8.78 6.87 13.10
N ILE A 64 10.03 6.42 12.91
CA ILE A 64 11.21 7.04 13.54
C ILE A 64 11.36 8.51 13.10
N LYS A 65 11.16 8.80 11.82
CA LYS A 65 11.37 10.15 11.26
C LYS A 65 10.24 11.13 11.60
N TRP A 66 8.99 10.68 11.63
CA TRP A 66 7.83 11.56 11.66
C TRP A 66 7.06 11.56 12.98
N LEU A 67 7.14 10.50 13.79
CA LEU A 67 6.53 10.46 15.12
C LEU A 67 7.04 11.57 16.06
N PRO A 68 8.35 11.92 16.12
CA PRO A 68 8.83 13.01 16.97
C PRO A 68 8.56 14.43 16.42
N ARG A 69 8.23 14.58 15.13
CA ARG A 69 7.96 15.89 14.51
C ARG A 69 6.48 16.23 14.43
N THR A 70 5.64 15.25 14.08
CA THR A 70 4.20 15.46 13.82
C THR A 70 3.39 14.26 14.30
N PRO A 71 3.30 14.03 15.63
CA PRO A 71 2.80 12.78 16.21
C PRO A 71 1.35 12.45 15.83
N LYS A 72 0.43 13.43 15.85
CA LYS A 72 -0.99 13.19 15.49
C LYS A 72 -1.16 12.73 14.03
N GLN A 73 -0.46 13.37 13.11
CA GLN A 73 -0.55 13.03 11.68
C GLN A 73 0.20 11.72 11.38
N ALA A 74 1.37 11.52 12.00
CA ALA A 74 2.12 10.28 11.86
C ALA A 74 1.32 9.07 12.38
N LEU A 75 0.60 9.20 13.50
CA LEU A 75 -0.26 8.15 14.02
C LEU A 75 -1.43 7.82 13.09
N LEU A 76 -2.08 8.82 12.48
CA LEU A 76 -3.14 8.57 11.49
C LEU A 76 -2.61 7.81 10.27
N ILE A 77 -1.42 8.17 9.78
CA ILE A 77 -0.79 7.50 8.64
C ILE A 77 -0.36 6.07 9.01
N LEU A 78 0.17 5.86 10.22
CA LEU A 78 0.50 4.53 10.73
C LEU A 78 -0.75 3.65 10.89
N ALA A 79 -1.85 4.22 11.39
CA ALA A 79 -3.13 3.50 11.50
C ALA A 79 -3.69 3.12 10.12
N LEU A 80 -3.57 4.00 9.14
CA LEU A 80 -3.95 3.70 7.76
C LEU A 80 -3.07 2.61 7.15
N GLN A 81 -1.75 2.69 7.35
CA GLN A 81 -0.80 1.66 6.89
C GLN A 81 -1.09 0.30 7.52
N ALA A 82 -1.37 0.26 8.83
CA ALA A 82 -1.75 -0.96 9.52
C ALA A 82 -3.09 -1.52 8.98
N SER A 83 -4.07 -0.65 8.73
CA SER A 83 -5.38 -1.06 8.17
C SER A 83 -5.24 -1.64 6.75
N ALA A 84 -4.39 -1.03 5.92
CA ALA A 84 -4.10 -1.52 4.57
C ALA A 84 -3.33 -2.85 4.60
N ALA A 85 -2.36 -3.00 5.51
CA ALA A 85 -1.68 -4.27 5.74
C ALA A 85 -2.66 -5.37 6.16
N LEU A 86 -3.56 -5.09 7.11
CA LEU A 86 -4.61 -6.02 7.53
C LEU A 86 -5.56 -6.39 6.37
N ALA A 87 -5.93 -5.42 5.54
CA ALA A 87 -6.72 -5.68 4.34
C ALA A 87 -5.96 -6.54 3.31
N ALA A 88 -4.64 -6.39 3.19
CA ALA A 88 -3.79 -7.22 2.33
C ALA A 88 -3.56 -8.63 2.89
N LEU A 89 -3.66 -8.81 4.21
CA LEU A 89 -3.64 -10.11 4.88
C LEU A 89 -4.99 -10.85 4.75
N ALA A 90 -6.10 -10.12 4.61
CA ALA A 90 -7.44 -10.71 4.59
C ALA A 90 -7.66 -11.75 3.47
N PRO A 91 -7.24 -11.53 2.20
CA PRO A 91 -7.34 -12.55 1.16
C PRO A 91 -6.54 -13.82 1.49
N VAL A 92 -5.36 -13.67 2.08
CA VAL A 92 -4.51 -14.81 2.42
C VAL A 92 -5.14 -15.65 3.53
N TYR A 93 -5.69 -15.03 4.56
CA TYR A 93 -6.31 -15.75 5.69
C TYR A 93 -7.76 -16.20 5.43
N PHE A 94 -8.57 -15.45 4.68
CA PHE A 94 -9.97 -15.78 4.43
C PHE A 94 -10.21 -16.54 3.12
N LEU A 95 -9.43 -16.28 2.06
CA LEU A 95 -9.58 -16.98 0.77
C LEU A 95 -8.63 -18.17 0.64
N ASN A 96 -7.77 -18.39 1.65
CA ASN A 96 -6.95 -19.58 1.84
C ASN A 96 -6.21 -19.92 0.54
N PHE A 97 -5.52 -18.94 -0.04
CA PHE A 97 -4.82 -19.06 -1.32
C PHE A 97 -3.65 -20.02 -1.20
#